data_AF-A0A929SHS7-F1
#
_entry.id   AF-A0A929SHS7-F1
#
_cell.length_a   1.000
_cell.length_b   1.000
_cell.length_c   1.000
_cell.angle_alpha   90.00
_cell.angle_beta   90.00
_cell.angle_gamma   90.00
#
_symmetry.space_group_name_H-M   'P 1'
#
loop_
_entity.id
_entity.type
_entity.pdbx_description
1 polymer ?
#
loop_
_entity_poly.entity_id
_entity_poly.type
_entity_poly.pdbx_seq_one_letter_code
_entity_poly.pdbx_strand_id
1 'polypeptide(L)'
;MPFSLKFKSKFFECEQEGEALKINLKNDWNYKLPAKIWKATQNLLSSNKFSKIVLNFKDVKEFDYAAALFLKNTLQNARKS
;
A
#
# COMPACT_ATOMS: atom_id res chain seq x y z
N MET A 1 -0.51 20.78 12.56
CA MET A 1 -0.60 19.47 13.25
C MET A 1 -0.26 18.39 12.25
N PRO A 2 0.80 17.57 12.42
CA PRO A 2 1.05 16.52 11.45
C PRO A 2 0.05 15.41 11.72
N PHE A 3 -1.00 15.34 10.90
CA PHE A 3 -1.86 14.16 10.84
C PHE A 3 -1.00 13.02 10.31
N SER A 4 -0.40 12.22 11.21
CA SER A 4 0.29 11.00 10.81
C SER A 4 -0.75 10.03 10.31
N LEU A 5 -0.91 9.94 8.98
CA LEU A 5 -1.84 9.01 8.38
C LEU A 5 -1.31 7.59 8.63
N LYS A 6 -1.96 6.89 9.55
CA LYS A 6 -1.61 5.51 9.91
C LYS A 6 -2.83 4.62 9.71
N PHE A 7 -2.82 3.85 8.62
CA PHE A 7 -3.84 2.84 8.37
C PHE A 7 -3.23 1.46 8.60
N LYS A 8 -3.77 0.71 9.56
CA LYS A 8 -3.28 -0.61 9.91
C LYS A 8 -4.34 -1.66 9.65
N SER A 9 -3.96 -2.71 8.95
CA SER A 9 -4.74 -3.92 8.81
C SER A 9 -3.89 -5.13 9.21
N LYS A 10 -4.52 -6.30 9.23
CA LYS A 10 -3.82 -7.57 9.43
C LYS A 10 -2.79 -7.86 8.32
N PHE A 11 -2.91 -7.24 7.14
CA PHE A 11 -2.10 -7.59 5.96
C PHE A 11 -1.17 -6.48 5.48
N PHE A 12 -1.40 -5.25 5.94
CA PHE A 12 -0.48 -4.15 5.68
C PHE A 12 -0.65 -3.01 6.67
N GLU A 13 0.39 -2.20 6.78
CA GLU A 13 0.43 -0.97 7.56
C GLU A 13 0.91 0.15 6.64
N CYS A 14 0.03 1.13 6.37
CA CYS A 14 0.37 2.36 5.69
C CYS A 14 0.71 3.44 6.70
N GLU A 15 1.82 4.11 6.49
CA GLU A 15 2.29 5.23 7.30
C GLU A 15 2.77 6.35 6.40
N GLN A 16 2.42 7.59 6.75
CA GLN A 16 3.03 8.77 6.16
C GLN A 16 4.33 9.10 6.91
N GLU A 17 5.43 9.25 6.16
CA GLU A 17 6.70 9.73 6.68
C GLU A 17 7.19 10.87 5.79
N GLY A 18 6.97 12.10 6.25
CA GLY A 18 7.19 13.30 5.44
C GLY A 18 6.29 13.30 4.20
N GLU A 19 6.91 13.40 3.02
CA GLU A 19 6.22 13.34 1.72
C GLU A 19 6.10 11.90 1.17
N ALA A 20 6.61 10.90 1.89
CA ALA A 20 6.56 9.51 1.47
C ALA A 20 5.37 8.77 2.08
N LEU A 21 4.65 8.01 1.26
CA LEU A 21 3.72 6.98 1.71
C LEU A 21 4.46 5.64 1.83
N LYS A 22 4.69 5.17 3.05
CA LYS A 22 5.24 3.83 3.31
C LYS A 22 4.10 2.83 3.44
N ILE A 23 4.15 1.76 2.66
CA ILE A 23 3.20 0.65 2.68
C ILE A 23 3.97 -0.61 3.05
N ASN A 24 3.82 -1.06 4.29
CA ASN A 24 4.44 -2.27 4.80
C ASN A 24 3.48 -3.43 4.68
N LEU A 25 3.75 -4.35 3.77
CA LEU A 25 2.96 -5.55 3.55
C LEU A 25 3.40 -6.64 4.53
N LYS A 26 2.45 -7.33 5.13
CA LYS A 26 2.63 -8.33 6.20
C LYS A 26 1.75 -9.54 5.93
N ASN A 27 2.13 -10.70 6.48
CA ASN A 27 1.37 -11.95 6.44
C ASN A 27 1.16 -12.49 5.00
N ASP A 28 0.36 -13.55 4.88
CA ASP A 28 0.04 -14.22 3.61
C ASP A 28 -1.06 -13.49 2.85
N TRP A 29 -0.84 -13.26 1.57
CA TRP A 29 -1.72 -12.44 0.73
C TRP A 29 -2.72 -13.28 -0.08
N ASN A 30 -3.57 -14.07 0.57
CA ASN A 30 -4.53 -14.88 -0.19
C ASN A 30 -5.57 -14.06 -1.00
N TYR A 31 -5.93 -14.60 -2.16
CA TYR A 31 -6.66 -13.99 -3.29
C TYR A 31 -7.87 -13.05 -2.98
N LYS A 32 -8.52 -13.16 -1.81
CA LYS A 32 -9.74 -12.39 -1.48
C LYS A 32 -9.49 -11.03 -0.82
N LEU A 33 -8.31 -10.84 -0.23
CA LEU A 33 -7.96 -9.65 0.52
C LEU A 33 -7.53 -8.40 -0.29
N PRO A 34 -6.94 -8.53 -1.49
CA PRO A 34 -6.43 -7.38 -2.23
C PRO A 34 -7.50 -6.34 -2.55
N ALA A 35 -8.74 -6.72 -2.83
CA ALA A 35 -9.74 -5.80 -3.37
C ALA A 35 -10.21 -4.71 -2.39
N LYS A 36 -10.47 -5.05 -1.12
CA LYS A 36 -10.90 -4.08 -0.09
C LYS A 36 -9.74 -3.17 0.30
N ILE A 37 -8.56 -3.74 0.46
CA ILE A 37 -7.32 -3.04 0.74
C ILE A 37 -6.99 -2.06 -0.37
N TRP A 38 -7.10 -2.53 -1.61
CA TRP A 38 -6.82 -1.75 -2.81
C TRP A 38 -7.65 -0.48 -2.88
N LYS A 39 -8.96 -0.52 -2.59
CA LYS A 39 -9.79 0.70 -2.59
C LYS A 39 -9.28 1.76 -1.61
N ALA A 40 -8.88 1.35 -0.41
CA ALA A 40 -8.33 2.27 0.59
C ALA A 40 -6.99 2.85 0.14
N THR A 41 -6.09 1.99 -0.38
CA THR A 41 -4.78 2.42 -0.90
C THR A 41 -4.94 3.32 -2.13
N GLN A 42 -5.86 3.01 -3.04
CA GLN A 42 -6.13 3.80 -4.24
C GLN A 42 -6.55 5.22 -3.89
N ASN A 43 -7.47 5.41 -2.93
CA ASN A 43 -7.87 6.74 -2.49
C ASN A 43 -6.70 7.54 -1.91
N LEU A 44 -5.75 6.86 -1.24
CA LEU A 44 -4.53 7.49 -0.73
C LEU A 44 -3.56 7.86 -1.84
N LEU A 45 -3.32 6.94 -2.79
CA LEU A 45 -2.43 7.15 -3.93
C LEU A 45 -2.92 8.30 -4.81
N SER A 46 -4.23 8.37 -5.07
CA SER A 46 -4.85 9.43 -5.89
C SER A 46 -4.97 10.78 -5.20
N SER A 47 -4.56 10.91 -3.93
CA SER A 47 -4.70 12.17 -3.20
C SER A 47 -3.66 13.24 -3.56
N ASN A 48 -2.66 12.93 -4.41
CA ASN A 48 -1.52 13.79 -4.78
C ASN A 48 -0.74 14.37 -3.58
N LYS A 49 -0.95 13.82 -2.37
CA LYS A 49 -0.30 14.26 -1.14
C LYS A 49 1.13 13.73 -0.96
N PHE A 50 1.53 12.77 -1.77
CA PHE A 50 2.78 12.03 -1.59
C PHE A 50 3.64 12.14 -2.85
N SER A 51 4.88 12.60 -2.70
CA SER A 51 5.86 12.67 -3.79
C SER A 51 6.61 11.35 -4.00
N LYS A 52 6.49 10.42 -3.03
CA LYS A 52 7.17 9.12 -3.03
C LYS A 52 6.28 8.03 -2.43
N ILE A 53 6.33 6.83 -3.01
CA ILE A 53 5.70 5.63 -2.45
C ILE A 53 6.80 4.61 -2.18
N VAL A 54 6.81 4.04 -0.97
CA VAL A 54 7.74 2.99 -0.56
C VAL A 54 6.93 1.74 -0.24
N LEU A 55 7.11 0.68 -1.04
CA LEU A 55 6.50 -0.63 -0.80
C LEU A 55 7.51 -1.54 -0.11
N ASN A 56 7.18 -2.01 1.10
CA ASN A 56 8.02 -2.92 1.86
C ASN A 56 7.37 -4.31 1.92
N PHE A 57 8.11 -5.33 1.48
CA PHE A 57 7.67 -6.72 1.44
C PHE A 57 8.34 -7.61 2.50
N LYS A 58 9.12 -7.01 3.43
CA LYS A 58 9.96 -7.75 4.38
C LYS A 58 9.19 -8.78 5.23
N ASP A 59 7.95 -8.47 5.58
CA ASP A 59 7.11 -9.33 6.44
C ASP A 59 6.09 -10.15 5.62
N VAL A 60 6.22 -10.17 4.30
CA VAL A 60 5.43 -11.04 3.41
C VAL A 60 6.11 -12.40 3.38
N LYS A 61 5.40 -13.43 3.85
CA LYS A 61 5.94 -14.79 3.90
C LYS A 61 6.00 -15.44 2.53
N GLU A 62 4.98 -15.21 1.70
CA GLU A 62 4.89 -15.73 0.34
C GLU A 62 4.44 -14.62 -0.62
N PHE A 63 5.24 -14.38 -1.65
CA PHE A 63 4.92 -13.41 -2.69
C PHE A 63 4.08 -14.09 -3.77
N ASP A 64 2.77 -14.11 -3.56
CA ASP A 64 1.81 -14.76 -4.43
C ASP A 64 1.20 -13.82 -5.49
N TYR A 65 0.26 -14.34 -6.26
CA TYR A 65 -0.46 -13.61 -7.30
C TYR A 65 -1.11 -12.31 -6.78
N ALA A 66 -1.60 -12.32 -5.54
CA ALA A 66 -2.31 -11.19 -4.96
C ALA A 66 -1.36 -10.08 -4.51
N ALA A 67 -0.18 -10.43 -3.98
CA ALA A 67 0.90 -9.47 -3.74
C ALA A 67 1.41 -8.86 -5.07
N ALA A 68 1.58 -9.67 -6.11
CA ALA A 68 1.97 -9.21 -7.44
C ALA A 68 0.93 -8.25 -8.06
N LEU A 69 -0.36 -8.57 -7.93
CA LEU A 69 -1.45 -7.72 -8.40
C LEU A 69 -1.50 -6.38 -7.65
N PHE A 70 -1.29 -6.41 -6.34
CA PHE A 70 -1.20 -5.18 -5.54
C PHE A 70 -0.04 -4.29 -5.97
N LEU A 71 1.14 -4.86 -6.20
CA LEU A 71 2.31 -4.14 -6.71
C LEU A 71 2.01 -3.51 -8.08
N LYS A 72 1.50 -4.32 -9.03
CA LYS A 72 1.14 -3.85 -10.37
C LYS A 72 0.19 -2.65 -10.31
N ASN A 73 -0.88 -2.79 -9.52
CA ASN A 73 -1.90 -1.74 -9.41
C ASN A 73 -1.33 -0.48 -8.76
N THR A 74 -0.52 -0.62 -7.70
CA THR A 74 0.15 0.51 -7.04
C THR A 74 1.02 1.28 -8.02
N LEU A 75 1.84 0.58 -8.81
CA LEU A 75 2.70 1.20 -9.84
C LEU A 75 1.88 1.89 -10.93
N GLN A 76 0.78 1.28 -11.38
CA GLN A 76 -0.09 1.87 -12.40
C GLN A 76 -0.74 3.17 -11.92
N ASN A 77 -1.17 3.26 -10.65
CA ASN A 77 -1.75 4.49 -10.11
C ASN A 77 -0.70 5.55 -9.80
N ALA A 78 0.49 5.15 -9.33
CA ALA A 78 1.58 6.09 -9.09
C ALA A 78 1.99 6.84 -10.37
N ARG A 79 1.88 6.20 -11.55
CA ARG A 79 2.15 6.83 -12.85
C ARG A 79 1.06 7.80 -13.34
N LYS A 80 -0.14 7.77 -12.75
CA LYS A 80 -1.27 8.62 -13.16
C LYS A 80 -1.33 9.94 -12.39
N SER A 81 -0.63 10.04 -11.26
CA SER A 81 -0.52 11.24 -10.43
C SER A 81 0.57 12.18 -10.92
#